data_AF-A0A7V0QGU6-F1
#
_entry.id   AF-A0A7V0QGU6-F1
#
_cell.length_a   1.000
_cell.length_b   1.000
_cell.length_c   1.000
_cell.angle_alpha   90.00
_cell.angle_beta   90.00
_cell.angle_gamma   90.00
#
_symmetry.space_group_name_H-M   'P 1'
#
loop_
_entity.id
_entity.type
_entity.pdbx_description
1 polymer ?
#
loop_
_entity_poly.entity_id
_entity_poly.type
_entity_poly.pdbx_seq_one_letter_code
_entity_poly.pdbx_strand_id
1 'polypeptide(L)' 'MFRVLTAYWLPCLILLAAPSGTVTYIMAVELEGDPEVAVTNVSVSTLVSGLTYIFWLSLGSRGFSL' A
#
# COMPACT_ATOMS: atom_id res chain seq x y z
N MET A 1 -17.32 10.51 11.61
CA MET A 1 -17.19 10.46 10.13
C MET A 1 -16.07 11.43 9.75
N PHE A 2 -14.88 10.92 9.40
CA PHE A 2 -13.70 11.75 9.12
C PHE A 2 -13.98 12.60 7.86
N ARG A 3 -14.13 13.92 7.99
CA ARG A 3 -14.19 14.85 6.86
C ARG A 3 -12.77 15.08 6.36
N VAL A 4 -12.26 14.18 5.53
CA VAL A 4 -10.95 14.34 4.88
C VAL A 4 -11.08 15.47 3.86
N LEU A 5 -10.30 16.54 4.02
CA LEU A 5 -10.21 17.65 3.06
C LEU A 5 -9.76 17.07 1.71
N THR A 6 -10.33 17.49 0.58
CA THR A 6 -9.99 16.99 -0.76
C THR A 6 -8.50 17.06 -1.08
N ALA A 7 -7.76 17.97 -0.42
CA ALA A 7 -6.30 18.05 -0.48
C ALA A 7 -5.56 16.77 -0.04
N TYR A 8 -6.19 15.92 0.78
CA TYR A 8 -5.59 14.69 1.31
C TYR A 8 -6.01 13.42 0.55
N TRP A 9 -6.85 13.54 -0.48
CA TRP A 9 -7.30 12.38 -1.27
C TRP A 9 -6.14 11.62 -1.92
N LEU A 10 -5.21 12.37 -2.52
CA LEU A 10 -4.04 11.82 -3.20
C LEU A 10 -3.07 11.11 -2.23
N PRO A 11 -2.62 11.72 -1.10
CA PRO A 11 -1.77 11.02 -0.13
C PRO A 11 -2.47 9.82 0.52
N CYS A 12 -3.80 9.85 0.72
CA CYS A 12 -4.54 8.67 1.19
C CYS A 12 -4.52 7.51 0.17
N LEU A 13 -4.69 7.80 -1.12
CA LEU A 13 -4.55 6.79 -2.19
C LEU A 13 -3.13 6.23 -2.28
N ILE A 14 -2.12 7.09 -2.12
CA ILE A 14 -0.70 6.68 -2.08
C ILE A 14 -0.45 5.75 -0.89
N LEU A 15 -0.94 6.09 0.31
CA LEU A 15 -0.80 5.25 1.50
C LEU A 15 -1.55 3.92 1.37
N LEU A 16 -2.72 3.91 0.72
CA LEU A 16 -3.47 2.68 0.46
C LEU A 16 -2.74 1.76 -0.52
N ALA A 17 -2.03 2.33 -1.49
CA ALA A 17 -1.23 1.58 -2.45
C ALA A 17 0.16 1.18 -1.90
N ALA A 18 0.58 1.70 -0.75
CA ALA A 18 1.91 1.45 -0.20
C ALA A 18 2.06 -0.03 0.24
N PRO A 19 3.21 -0.67 -0.08
CA PRO A 19 3.47 -2.06 0.29
C PRO A 19 3.67 -2.25 1.80
N SER A 20 3.53 -3.48 2.29
CA SER A 20 3.77 -3.83 3.69
C SER A 20 5.25 -3.64 4.04
N GLY A 21 5.56 -2.87 5.09
CA GLY A 21 6.93 -2.53 5.48
C GLY A 21 7.63 -3.59 6.34
N THR A 22 8.91 -3.33 6.63
CA THR A 22 9.79 -4.17 7.49
C THR A 22 9.25 -4.41 8.90
N VAL A 23 8.33 -3.56 9.37
CA VAL A 23 7.59 -3.78 10.63
C VAL A 23 6.85 -5.13 10.62
N THR A 24 6.36 -5.57 9.47
CA THR A 24 5.68 -6.87 9.33
C THR A 24 6.62 -8.04 9.62
N TYR A 25 7.90 -7.92 9.27
CA TYR A 25 8.91 -8.94 9.54
C TYR A 25 9.22 -9.06 11.02
N ILE A 26 9.53 -7.94 11.70
CA ILE A 26 9.77 -7.95 13.15
C ILE A 26 8.54 -8.45 13.90
N MET A 27 7.33 -8.04 13.51
CA MET A 27 6.10 -8.56 14.13
C MET A 27 5.89 -10.06 13.87
N ALA A 28 6.28 -10.58 12.70
CA ALA A 28 6.24 -12.03 12.46
C ALA A 28 7.19 -12.79 13.38
N VAL A 29 8.40 -12.26 13.62
CA VAL A 29 9.36 -12.84 14.59
C VAL A 29 8.82 -12.78 16.02
N GLU A 30 8.28 -11.64 16.44
CA GLU A 30 7.77 -11.44 17.81
C GLU A 30 6.50 -12.26 18.11
N LEU A 31 5.70 -12.58 17.09
CA LEU A 31 4.48 -13.38 17.23
C LEU A 31 4.73 -14.89 17.03
N GLU A 32 5.99 -15.35 17.06
CA GLU A 32 6.39 -16.74 16.73
C GLU A 32 5.87 -17.22 15.35
N GLY A 33 5.62 -16.29 14.44
CA GLY A 33 5.22 -16.56 13.06
C GLY A 33 6.42 -16.89 12.17
N ASP A 34 6.15 -17.09 10.88
CA ASP A 34 7.18 -17.40 9.89
C ASP A 34 7.80 -16.12 9.29
N PRO A 35 9.06 -15.79 9.64
CA PRO A 35 9.74 -14.61 9.10
C PRO A 35 10.08 -14.72 7.61
N GLU A 36 10.33 -15.92 7.06
CA GLU A 36 10.64 -16.10 5.64
C GLU A 36 9.42 -15.77 4.76
N VAL A 37 8.23 -16.18 5.21
CA VAL A 37 6.96 -15.80 4.57
C VAL A 37 6.75 -14.29 4.63
N ALA A 38 7.08 -13.65 5.75
CA ALA A 38 6.98 -12.19 5.89
C ALA A 38 7.93 -11.45 4.94
N VAL A 39 9.20 -11.87 4.82
CA VAL A 39 10.16 -11.28 3.86
C VAL A 39 9.70 -11.45 2.42
N THR A 40 9.21 -12.64 2.08
CA THR A 40 8.71 -12.93 0.74
C THR A 40 7.52 -12.02 0.42
N ASN A 41 6.61 -11.85 1.37
CA ASN A 41 5.45 -10.97 1.23
C ASN A 41 5.85 -9.49 1.11
N VAL A 42 6.82 -9.00 1.88
CA VAL A 42 7.35 -7.62 1.74
C VAL A 42 7.95 -7.40 0.35
N SER A 43 8.70 -8.37 -0.16
CA SER A 43 9.36 -8.27 -1.46
C SER A 43 8.34 -8.29 -2.61
N VAL A 44 7.41 -9.25 -2.58
CA VAL A 44 6.34 -9.37 -3.58
C VAL A 44 5.40 -8.16 -3.53
N SER A 45 4.98 -7.73 -2.34
CA SER A 45 4.11 -6.55 -2.20
C SER A 45 4.78 -5.28 -2.69
N THR A 46 6.11 -5.13 -2.52
CA THR A 46 6.86 -3.99 -3.07
C THR A 46 6.77 -3.96 -4.60
N LEU A 47 7.01 -5.09 -5.26
CA LEU A 47 6.89 -5.21 -6.72
C LEU A 47 5.45 -4.95 -7.20
N VAL A 48 4.47 -5.54 -6.51
CA VAL A 48 3.05 -5.40 -6.84
C VAL A 48 2.55 -3.98 -6.58
N SER A 49 3.12 -3.25 -5.61
CA SER A 49 2.71 -1.87 -5.30
C SER A 49 2.89 -0.93 -6.49
N GLY A 50 3.91 -1.12 -7.33
CA GLY A 50 4.09 -0.34 -8.54
C GLY A 50 2.93 -0.53 -9.53
N LEU A 51 2.46 -1.77 -9.69
CA LEU A 51 1.30 -2.07 -10.53
C LEU A 51 0.02 -1.49 -9.95
N THR A 52 -0.19 -1.63 -8.65
CA THR A 52 -1.34 -1.08 -7.93
C THR A 52 -1.35 0.45 -8.01
N TYR A 53 -0.20 1.10 -7.92
CA TYR A 53 -0.06 2.56 -8.05
C TYR A 53 -0.41 3.04 -9.46
N ILE A 54 0.11 2.38 -10.50
CA ILE A 54 -0.26 2.67 -11.90
C ILE A 54 -1.76 2.47 -12.13
N PHE A 55 -2.33 1.39 -11.58
CA PHE A 55 -3.76 1.09 -11.68
C PHE A 55 -4.61 2.21 -11.05
N TRP A 56 -4.31 2.62 -9.82
CA TRP A 56 -5.05 3.69 -9.13
C TRP A 56 -4.87 5.06 -9.80
N LEU A 57 -3.69 5.37 -10.32
CA LEU A 57 -3.47 6.59 -11.12
C LEU A 57 -4.25 6.56 -12.44
N SER A 58 -4.31 5.42 -13.12
CA SER A 58 -5.09 5.27 -14.35
C SER A 58 -6.59 5.40 -14.10
N LEU A 59 -7.08 4.86 -12.98
CA LEU A 59 -8.48 4.97 -12.58
C LEU A 59 -8.83 6.39 -12.11
N GLY A 60 -7.99 6.99 -11.27
CA GLY A 60 -8.18 8.34 -10.75
C GLY A 60 -8.04 9.45 -11.80
N SER A 61 -7.14 9.29 -12.77
CA SER A 61 -6.99 10.24 -13.89
C SER A 61 -8.21 10.26 -14.81
N ARG A 62 -8.90 9.13 -15.00
CA ARG A 62 -10.16 9.06 -15.76
C ARG A 62 -11.36 9.67 -15.03
N GLY A 63 -11.35 9.66 -13.69
CA GLY A 63 -12.42 10.23 -12.86
C GLY A 63 -12.37 11.75 -12.66
N PHE A 64 -11.29 12.43 -13.08
CA PHE A 64 -11.14 13.89 -12.95
C PHE A 64 -11.52 14.67 -14.23
N SER A 65 -11.92 13.97 -15.31
CA SER A 65 -12.24 14.57 -16.62
C SER A 65 -13.73 14.56 -16.99
N LEU A 66 -14.65 14.34 -16.03
CA LEU A 66 -16.09 14.48 -16.21
C LEU A 66 -16.70 15.38 -15.13
#